data_AF-A0A2E5JWA9-F1
#
_entry.id   AF-A0A2E5JWA9-F1
#
_cell.length_a   1.000
_cell.length_b   1.000
_cell.length_c   1.000
_cell.angle_alpha   90.00
_cell.angle_beta   90.00
_cell.angle_gamma   90.00
#
_symmetry.space_group_name_H-M   'P 1'
#
loop_
_entity.id
_entity.type
_entity.pdbx_description
1 polymer ?
#
loop_
_entity_poly.entity_id
_entity_poly.type
_entity_poly.pdbx_seq_one_letter_code
_entity_poly.pdbx_strand_id
1 'polypeptide(L)'
;MPIVISFDIDGTLEVGDPPGIVTMDMVRRAIAHGHIVGSCSDNTVSNQIELWEEHQINVAFTILKHNLDDVKERFEAEKYFHLGDTFMDKYFANQSGFEFIDVTDKSDSIWEPFQPYLSDMDPWWIDPLPDIN
;
A
#
# COMPACT_ATOMS: atom_id res chain seq x y z
N MET A 1 -9.57 -1.80 14.79
CA MET A 1 -9.61 -3.07 14.02
C MET A 1 -8.52 -2.99 12.94
N PRO A 2 -8.11 -4.07 12.27
CA PRO A 2 -7.14 -3.92 11.18
C PRO A 2 -7.73 -3.09 10.04
N ILE A 3 -6.88 -2.34 9.36
CA ILE A 3 -7.19 -1.76 8.05
C ILE A 3 -6.57 -2.62 6.95
N VAL A 4 -7.11 -2.53 5.75
CA VAL A 4 -6.50 -3.05 4.53
C VAL A 4 -5.75 -1.93 3.83
N ILE A 5 -4.49 -2.21 3.47
CA ILE A 5 -3.65 -1.31 2.67
C ILE A 5 -3.22 -2.06 1.42
N SER A 6 -3.72 -1.59 0.28
CA SER A 6 -3.35 -2.06 -1.04
C SER A 6 -2.35 -1.09 -1.67
N PHE A 7 -1.27 -1.60 -2.25
CA PHE A 7 -0.28 -0.78 -2.96
C PHE A 7 -0.30 -1.12 -4.45
N ASP A 8 -0.30 -0.10 -5.32
CA ASP A 8 0.33 -0.29 -6.63
C ASP A 8 1.84 -0.51 -6.45
N ILE A 9 2.52 -0.92 -7.52
CA ILE A 9 3.96 -1.20 -7.51
C ILE A 9 4.70 -0.05 -8.19
N ASP A 10 4.53 0.10 -9.50
CA ASP A 10 5.26 1.06 -10.31
C ASP A 10 4.81 2.48 -9.96
N GLY A 11 5.76 3.42 -9.81
CA GLY A 11 5.51 4.78 -9.33
C GLY A 11 5.13 4.90 -7.85
N THR A 12 4.93 3.78 -7.15
CA THR A 12 4.40 3.74 -5.78
C THR A 12 5.40 3.18 -4.77
N LEU A 13 5.86 1.94 -4.95
CA LEU A 13 6.89 1.33 -4.10
C LEU A 13 8.28 1.76 -4.55
N GLU A 14 9.22 1.86 -3.61
CA GLU A 14 10.64 2.21 -3.91
C GLU A 14 11.33 1.22 -4.86
N VAL A 15 10.73 0.04 -5.07
CA VAL A 15 11.22 -1.05 -5.91
C VAL A 15 10.44 -1.20 -7.23
N GLY A 16 9.47 -0.31 -7.49
CA GLY A 16 8.75 -0.25 -8.77
C GLY A 16 9.62 0.31 -9.89
N ASP A 17 9.09 0.26 -11.13
CA ASP A 17 9.70 0.84 -12.32
C ASP A 17 8.69 1.77 -13.05
N PRO A 18 8.72 3.09 -12.80
CA PRO A 18 9.74 3.82 -12.03
C PRO A 18 9.61 3.65 -10.51
N PRO A 19 10.67 3.88 -9.72
CA PRO A 19 10.61 3.86 -8.26
C PRO A 19 9.66 4.92 -7.69
N GLY A 20 8.88 4.54 -6.68
CA GLY A 20 8.03 5.44 -5.89
C GLY A 20 8.59 5.76 -4.50
N ILE A 21 7.77 6.41 -3.67
CA ILE A 21 8.16 6.93 -2.36
C ILE A 21 7.87 5.97 -1.19
N VAL A 22 7.06 4.93 -1.41
CA VAL A 22 6.68 3.98 -0.36
C VAL A 22 7.81 2.98 -0.20
N THR A 23 8.55 3.09 0.90
CA THR A 23 9.68 2.19 1.17
C THR A 23 9.21 0.80 1.60
N MET A 24 10.03 -0.22 1.36
CA MET A 24 9.73 -1.58 1.80
C MET A 24 9.65 -1.66 3.34
N ASP A 25 10.40 -0.81 4.05
CA ASP A 25 10.32 -0.69 5.51
C ASP A 25 9.01 -0.07 6.00
N MET A 26 8.41 0.84 5.24
CA MET A 26 7.06 1.32 5.54
C MET A 26 6.03 0.19 5.42
N VAL A 27 6.15 -0.65 4.37
CA VAL A 27 5.29 -1.83 4.18
C VAL A 27 5.45 -2.82 5.35
N ARG A 28 6.69 -3.15 5.72
CA ARG A 28 6.97 -4.04 6.87
C ARG A 28 6.36 -3.54 8.17
N ARG A 29 6.45 -2.22 8.41
CA ARG A 29 5.85 -1.60 9.60
C ARG A 29 4.34 -1.75 9.58
N ALA A 30 3.65 -1.45 8.48
CA ALA A 30 2.21 -1.65 8.38
C ALA A 30 1.78 -3.08 8.74
N ILE A 31 2.52 -4.10 8.27
CA ILE A 31 2.29 -5.51 8.63
C ILE A 31 2.55 -5.75 10.12
N ALA A 32 3.66 -5.22 10.67
CA ALA A 32 4.01 -5.36 12.08
C ALA A 32 2.97 -4.74 13.03
N HIS A 33 2.24 -3.72 12.57
CA HIS A 33 1.09 -3.12 13.28
C HIS A 33 -0.21 -3.91 13.12
N GLY A 34 -0.18 -5.08 12.49
CA GLY A 34 -1.32 -5.98 12.38
C GLY A 34 -2.31 -5.58 11.28
N HIS A 35 -1.90 -4.76 10.32
CA HIS A 35 -2.73 -4.44 9.16
C HIS A 35 -2.60 -5.49 8.06
N ILE A 36 -3.64 -5.56 7.23
CA ILE A 36 -3.71 -6.48 6.10
C ILE A 36 -3.13 -5.75 4.89
N VAL A 37 -1.97 -6.20 4.43
CA VAL A 37 -1.23 -5.52 3.37
C VAL A 37 -1.15 -6.40 2.13
N GLY A 38 -1.29 -5.81 0.95
CA GLY A 38 -1.12 -6.51 -0.32
C GLY A 38 -0.89 -5.58 -1.50
N SER A 39 -0.65 -6.15 -2.67
CA SER A 39 -0.49 -5.39 -3.92
C SER A 39 -1.69 -5.53 -4.85
N CYS A 40 -1.92 -4.45 -5.58
CA CYS A 40 -2.90 -4.37 -6.65
C CYS A 40 -2.28 -3.59 -7.81
N SER A 41 -1.76 -4.31 -8.81
CA SER A 41 -0.94 -3.75 -9.89
C SER A 41 -1.32 -4.34 -11.24
N ASP A 42 -0.90 -3.69 -12.33
CA ASP A 42 -1.02 -4.23 -13.70
C ASP A 42 0.04 -5.31 -13.97
N ASN A 43 1.07 -5.38 -13.13
CA ASN A 43 2.04 -6.47 -13.14
C ASN A 43 1.35 -7.83 -12.92
N THR A 44 1.82 -8.87 -13.61
CA THR A 44 1.23 -10.20 -13.46
C THR A 44 1.31 -10.66 -12.00
N VAL A 45 0.32 -11.42 -11.55
CA VAL A 45 0.28 -11.90 -10.15
C VAL A 45 1.57 -12.64 -9.77
N SER A 46 2.14 -13.43 -10.68
CA SER A 46 3.43 -14.09 -10.46
C SER A 46 4.57 -13.11 -10.21
N ASN A 47 4.68 -12.04 -11.01
CA ASN A 47 5.70 -11.01 -10.81
C ASN A 47 5.50 -10.27 -9.49
N GLN A 48 4.25 -10.00 -9.10
CA GLN A 48 3.97 -9.38 -7.81
C GLN A 48 4.43 -10.28 -6.66
N ILE A 49 4.14 -11.58 -6.72
CA ILE A 49 4.58 -12.56 -5.71
C ILE A 49 6.11 -12.60 -5.63
N GLU A 50 6.79 -12.71 -6.76
CA GLU A 50 8.25 -12.75 -6.84
C GLU A 50 8.87 -11.50 -6.21
N LEU A 51 8.35 -10.30 -6.53
CA LEU A 51 8.81 -9.04 -5.92
C LEU A 51 8.71 -9.07 -4.39
N TRP A 52 7.58 -9.52 -3.84
CA TRP A 52 7.42 -9.60 -2.37
C TRP A 52 8.34 -10.64 -1.74
N GLU A 53 8.54 -11.79 -2.39
CA GLU A 53 9.44 -12.85 -1.95
C GLU A 53 10.92 -12.41 -1.94
N GLU A 54 11.37 -11.70 -2.99
CA GLU A 54 12.72 -11.12 -3.09
C GLU A 54 13.02 -10.17 -1.94
N HIS A 55 12.02 -9.41 -1.50
CA HIS A 55 12.12 -8.49 -0.36
C HIS A 55 11.78 -9.11 1.00
N GLN A 56 11.49 -10.42 1.03
CA GLN A 56 11.15 -11.17 2.24
C GLN A 56 9.96 -10.57 3.01
N ILE A 57 8.96 -10.06 2.28
CA ILE A 57 7.74 -9.48 2.85
C ILE A 57 6.57 -10.40 2.54
N ASN A 58 5.92 -10.91 3.59
CA ASN A 58 4.75 -11.76 3.43
C ASN A 58 3.49 -10.90 3.39
N VAL A 59 2.99 -10.62 2.19
CA VAL A 59 1.74 -9.90 1.98
C VAL A 59 0.53 -10.84 2.00
N ALA A 60 -0.62 -10.33 2.43
CA ALA A 60 -1.86 -11.09 2.52
C ALA A 60 -2.50 -11.38 1.15
N PHE A 61 -2.21 -10.57 0.14
CA PHE A 61 -2.75 -10.73 -1.20
C PHE A 61 -1.88 -10.07 -2.29
N THR A 62 -1.97 -10.64 -3.49
CA THR A 62 -1.45 -10.07 -4.75
C THR A 62 -2.54 -10.23 -5.81
N ILE A 63 -3.00 -9.11 -6.38
CA ILE A 63 -4.13 -9.12 -7.32
C ILE A 63 -3.92 -8.11 -8.46
N LEU A 64 -4.72 -8.25 -9.52
CA LEU A 64 -4.75 -7.30 -10.62
C LEU A 64 -5.74 -6.15 -10.32
N LYS A 65 -5.50 -4.97 -10.88
CA LYS A 65 -6.30 -3.75 -10.65
C LYS A 65 -7.82 -3.92 -10.81
N HIS A 66 -8.24 -4.76 -11.76
CA HIS A 66 -9.64 -5.04 -12.02
C HIS A 66 -10.32 -6.00 -11.02
N ASN A 67 -9.56 -6.62 -10.10
CA ASN A 67 -10.05 -7.56 -9.09
C ASN A 67 -9.92 -7.00 -7.65
N LEU A 68 -9.84 -5.67 -7.50
CA LEU A 68 -9.68 -5.04 -6.18
C LEU A 68 -10.90 -5.23 -5.26
N ASP A 69 -12.07 -5.47 -5.84
CA ASP A 69 -13.29 -5.86 -5.14
C ASP A 69 -13.19 -7.20 -4.40
N ASP A 70 -12.46 -8.19 -4.94
CA ASP A 70 -12.24 -9.48 -4.28
C ASP A 70 -11.63 -9.35 -2.87
N VAL A 71 -10.84 -8.30 -2.63
CA VAL A 71 -10.16 -8.08 -1.34
C VAL A 71 -11.19 -7.86 -0.23
N LYS A 72 -12.29 -7.14 -0.51
CA LYS A 72 -13.34 -6.85 0.48
C LYS A 72 -14.21 -8.06 0.77
N GLU A 73 -14.25 -9.03 -0.14
CA GLU A 73 -14.91 -10.32 0.10
C GLU A 73 -14.05 -11.24 0.98
N ARG A 74 -12.72 -11.11 0.91
CA ARG A 74 -11.77 -11.97 1.60
C ARG A 74 -11.37 -11.47 2.98
N PHE A 75 -11.37 -10.16 3.19
CA PHE A 75 -10.86 -9.54 4.41
C PHE A 75 -11.87 -8.57 5.01
N GLU A 76 -12.20 -8.78 6.30
CA GLU A 76 -12.97 -7.82 7.08
C GLU A 76 -12.03 -6.81 7.74
N ALA A 77 -12.22 -5.53 7.45
CA ALA A 77 -11.41 -4.44 7.94
C ALA A 77 -12.23 -3.19 8.23
N GLU A 78 -11.68 -2.32 9.08
CA GLU A 78 -12.29 -1.04 9.45
C GLU A 78 -12.33 -0.06 8.28
N LYS A 79 -11.25 -0.06 7.48
CA LYS A 79 -11.06 0.75 6.30
C LYS A 79 -10.23 0.01 5.26
N TYR A 80 -10.38 0.46 4.02
CA TYR A 80 -9.71 -0.09 2.84
C TYR A 80 -9.06 1.08 2.12
N PHE A 81 -7.74 1.08 2.04
CA PHE A 81 -6.96 2.11 1.37
C PHE A 81 -6.21 1.52 0.20
N HIS A 82 -6.12 2.29 -0.89
CA HIS A 82 -5.26 1.97 -2.03
C HIS A 82 -4.31 3.13 -2.30
N LEU A 83 -3.01 2.87 -2.29
CA LEU A 83 -1.98 3.83 -2.64
C LEU A 83 -1.54 3.60 -4.07
N GLY A 84 -1.50 4.67 -4.85
CA GLY A 84 -1.06 4.66 -6.24
C GLY A 84 -0.67 6.06 -6.68
N ASP A 85 -0.01 6.17 -7.83
CA ASP A 85 0.43 7.43 -8.43
C ASP A 85 -0.41 7.83 -9.67
N THR A 86 -1.23 6.91 -10.19
CA THR A 86 -1.96 7.15 -11.43
C THR A 86 -3.46 7.41 -11.23
N PHE A 87 -4.06 8.04 -12.24
CA PHE A 87 -5.51 8.16 -12.34
C PHE A 87 -6.21 6.78 -12.38
N MET A 88 -5.57 5.75 -12.95
CA MET A 88 -6.15 4.42 -13.06
C MET A 88 -6.29 3.77 -11.68
N ASP A 89 -5.31 3.96 -10.80
CA ASP A 89 -5.35 3.47 -9.41
C ASP A 89 -6.52 4.09 -8.66
N LYS A 90 -6.67 5.41 -8.79
CA LYS A 90 -7.80 6.13 -8.22
C LYS A 90 -9.13 5.63 -8.76
N TYR A 91 -9.20 5.36 -10.06
CA TYR A 91 -10.42 4.88 -10.69
C TYR A 91 -10.82 3.52 -10.11
N PHE A 92 -9.93 2.52 -10.12
CA PHE A 92 -10.23 1.18 -9.61
C PHE A 92 -10.46 1.16 -8.10
N ALA A 93 -9.68 1.91 -7.32
CA ALA A 93 -9.90 2.06 -5.89
C ALA A 93 -11.32 2.53 -5.58
N ASN A 94 -11.77 3.60 -6.23
CA ASN A 94 -13.11 4.14 -6.00
C ASN A 94 -14.22 3.19 -6.47
N GLN A 95 -14.03 2.49 -7.60
CA GLN A 95 -15.01 1.49 -8.07
C GLN A 95 -15.17 0.35 -7.05
N SER A 96 -14.09 -0.09 -6.43
CA SER A 96 -14.11 -1.14 -5.39
C SER A 96 -14.42 -0.60 -3.98
N GLY A 97 -14.66 0.70 -3.84
CA GLY A 97 -14.97 1.35 -2.57
C GLY A 97 -13.80 1.36 -1.59
N PHE A 98 -12.57 1.50 -2.10
CA PHE A 98 -11.36 1.84 -1.37
C PHE A 98 -11.19 3.36 -1.33
N GLU A 99 -10.58 3.87 -0.26
CA GLU A 99 -10.12 5.25 -0.17
C GLU A 99 -8.75 5.36 -0.88
N PHE A 100 -8.68 6.20 -1.90
CA PHE A 100 -7.45 6.40 -2.68
C PHE A 100 -6.51 7.42 -2.01
N ILE A 101 -5.23 7.07 -1.92
CA ILE A 101 -4.16 7.97 -1.47
C ILE A 101 -3.18 8.14 -2.63
N ASP A 102 -3.11 9.37 -3.14
CA ASP A 102 -2.14 9.76 -4.15
C ASP A 102 -0.77 9.92 -3.52
N VAL A 103 0.19 9.10 -3.92
CA VAL A 103 1.56 9.14 -3.38
C VAL A 103 2.38 10.31 -3.94
N THR A 104 1.97 10.90 -5.07
CA THR A 104 2.69 12.02 -5.69
C THR A 104 2.38 13.36 -5.01
N ASP A 105 1.17 13.50 -4.47
CA ASP A 105 0.70 14.73 -3.81
C ASP A 105 1.03 14.77 -2.31
N LYS A 106 1.40 13.64 -1.72
CA LYS A 106 1.48 13.47 -0.25
C LYS A 106 2.82 12.96 0.26
N SER A 107 3.96 13.32 -0.36
CA SER A 107 5.28 12.75 -0.03
C SER A 107 5.59 12.66 1.46
N ASP A 108 5.24 13.70 2.23
CA ASP A 108 5.56 13.79 3.66
C ASP A 108 4.41 13.29 4.56
N SER A 109 3.22 13.06 3.99
CA SER A 109 1.97 12.84 4.73
C SER A 109 1.16 11.63 4.25
N ILE A 110 1.72 10.76 3.40
CA ILE A 110 1.03 9.53 2.96
C ILE A 110 0.52 8.68 4.12
N TRP A 111 1.12 8.81 5.32
CA TRP A 111 0.74 8.08 6.51
C TRP A 111 -0.30 8.77 7.41
N GLU A 112 -0.54 10.09 7.23
CA GLU A 112 -1.54 10.83 8.01
C GLU A 112 -2.93 10.19 8.00
N PRO A 113 -3.45 9.67 6.86
CA PRO A 113 -4.76 9.03 6.83
C PRO A 113 -4.86 7.78 7.73
N PHE A 114 -3.74 7.15 8.05
CA PHE A 114 -3.73 5.95 8.89
C PHE A 114 -3.69 6.28 10.38
N GLN A 115 -3.27 7.49 10.79
CA GLN A 115 -3.06 7.85 12.20
C GLN A 115 -4.19 7.44 13.16
N PRO A 116 -5.49 7.59 12.83
CA PRO A 116 -6.57 7.17 13.72
C PRO A 116 -6.57 5.66 14.02
N TYR A 117 -5.96 4.85 13.15
CA TYR A 117 -5.91 3.38 13.23
C TYR A 117 -4.59 2.86 13.82
N LEU A 118 -3.65 3.75 14.16
CA LEU A 118 -2.30 3.43 14.69
C LEU A 118 -2.21 3.69 16.20
N SER A 119 -3.34 3.57 16.91
CA SER A 119 -3.77 4.36 18.08
C SER A 119 -2.90 4.41 19.36
N ASP A 120 -1.71 3.85 19.44
CA ASP A 120 -0.94 3.80 20.71
C ASP A 120 0.58 3.92 20.55
N MET A 121 1.10 4.44 19.44
CA MET A 121 2.55 4.46 19.20
C MET A 121 3.08 5.81 18.75
N ASP A 122 4.35 6.08 19.11
CA ASP A 122 5.11 7.23 18.64
C ASP A 122 4.97 7.39 17.12
N PRO A 123 4.83 8.60 16.55
CA PRO A 123 4.70 8.79 15.11
C PRO A 123 5.95 8.35 14.32
N TRP A 124 6.07 7.07 13.96
CA TRP A 124 7.24 6.54 13.21
C TRP A 124 7.32 7.02 11.75
N TRP A 125 6.28 7.70 11.27
CA TRP A 125 6.27 8.42 9.99
C TRP A 125 6.85 9.84 10.09
N ILE A 126 7.25 10.30 11.29
CA ILE A 126 8.01 11.54 11.49
C ILE A 126 9.53 11.29 11.33
N ASP A 127 9.98 10.04 11.34
CA ASP A 127 11.37 9.74 10.99
C ASP A 127 11.62 10.20 9.56
N PRO A 128 12.66 11.02 9.31
CA PRO A 128 12.92 11.56 7.99
C PRO A 128 13.04 10.42 7.00
N LEU A 129 12.35 10.54 5.86
CA LEU A 129 12.63 9.74 4.68
C LEU A 129 14.15 9.68 4.54
N PRO A 130 14.75 8.49 4.34
CA PRO A 130 16.19 8.41 4.15
C PRO A 130 16.57 9.40 3.05
N ASP A 131 17.55 10.27 3.33
CA ASP A 131 18.06 11.22 2.34
C ASP A 131 18.37 10.45 1.06
N ILE A 132 17.52 10.65 0.05
CA ILE A 132 17.75 10.19 -1.32
C ILE A 132 18.92 11.02 -1.86
N ASN A 133 20.14 10.55 -1.57
CA ASN A 133 21.40 11.03 -2.15
C ASN A 133 21.65 10.40 -3.51
#